data_AF-A0A969VHX3-F1
#
_entry.id   AF-A0A969VHX3-F1
#
_cell.length_a   1.000
_cell.length_b   1.000
_cell.length_c   1.000
_cell.angle_alpha   90.00
_cell.angle_beta   90.00
_cell.angle_gamma   90.00
#
_symmetry.space_group_name_H-M   'P 1'
#
loop_
_entity.id
_entity.type
_entity.pdbx_description
1 polymer ?
#
loop_
_entity_poly.entity_id
_entity_poly.type
_entity_poly.pdbx_seq_one_letter_code
_entity_poly.pdbx_strand_id
1 'polypeptide(L)'
;MVLRNTDGNEVARTTTGENGIYNFTVPPGTYTVTIENPPPGLNPTLQSTNPVTLQAGQNIDTVDFGFQPPTQGSIGDTVFADVNANRIQDQGEPGVSGVLVRLIRPGEDGVFGTSDDQIDEQRTDNTETLAFNQNTPGRYTFDNLPPGNYQVQMALPDGSILTTGANPISVNLLPNQNLDSADFGIRMTGLPGSIGDTVFNDTDGDGVQDQGEPGIPGVQLTLRDSEGRDFGTTTTNPMVTILLIIYLSVHTL
;
A
#
# COMPACT_ATOMS: atom_id res chain seq x y z
N MET A 1 32.62 8.29 13.13
CA MET A 1 33.89 7.66 12.69
C MET A 1 34.87 7.70 13.84
N VAL A 2 35.55 6.59 14.10
CA VAL A 2 36.48 6.43 15.23
C VAL A 2 37.85 6.01 14.71
N LEU A 3 38.88 6.73 15.15
CA LEU A 3 40.28 6.45 14.90
C LEU A 3 40.87 5.72 16.10
N ARG A 4 41.46 4.54 15.89
CA ARG A 4 42.10 3.73 16.93
C ARG A 4 43.58 3.54 16.64
N ASN A 5 44.41 3.48 17.68
CA ASN A 5 45.83 3.14 17.55
C ASN A 5 46.04 1.61 17.45
N THR A 6 47.30 1.16 17.37
CA THR A 6 47.67 -0.27 17.29
C THR A 6 47.26 -1.08 18.51
N ASP A 7 47.08 -0.45 19.67
CA ASP A 7 46.63 -1.09 20.91
C ASP A 7 45.09 -1.23 20.95
N GLY A 8 44.39 -0.72 19.93
CA GLY A 8 42.93 -0.69 19.85
C GLY A 8 42.28 0.46 20.60
N ASN A 9 43.08 1.33 21.24
CA ASN A 9 42.57 2.47 21.99
C ASN A 9 42.06 3.56 21.04
N GLU A 10 40.88 4.11 21.34
CA GLU A 10 40.35 5.28 20.64
C GLU A 10 41.25 6.49 20.89
N VAL A 11 41.71 7.10 19.79
CA VAL A 11 42.55 8.31 19.81
C VAL A 11 41.71 9.53 19.50
N ALA A 12 40.76 9.40 18.58
CA ALA A 12 39.89 10.49 18.17
C ALA A 12 38.58 9.97 17.56
N ARG A 13 37.57 10.85 17.53
CA ARG A 13 36.27 10.62 16.92
C ARG A 13 35.81 11.85 16.17
N THR A 14 35.13 11.63 15.05
CA THR A 14 34.52 12.69 14.24
C THR A 14 33.28 12.18 13.51
N THR A 15 32.52 13.11 12.92
CA THR A 15 31.45 12.86 11.95
C THR A 15 31.85 13.47 10.61
N THR A 16 31.27 12.99 9.52
CA THR A 16 31.45 13.59 8.19
C THR A 16 30.78 14.96 8.12
N GLY A 17 31.38 15.90 7.37
CA GLY A 17 30.77 17.18 7.04
C GLY A 17 29.75 17.11 5.91
N GLU A 18 29.26 18.28 5.47
CA GLU A 18 28.20 18.47 4.46
C GLU A 18 28.46 17.76 3.11
N ASN A 19 29.72 17.53 2.76
CA ASN A 19 30.13 16.85 1.54
C ASN A 19 30.65 15.41 1.77
N GLY A 20 30.36 14.80 2.92
CA GLY A 20 30.85 13.46 3.26
C GLY A 20 32.34 13.39 3.66
N ILE A 21 33.04 14.53 3.66
CA ILE A 21 34.47 14.61 4.01
C ILE A 21 34.64 14.47 5.52
N TYR A 22 35.65 13.71 5.95
CA TYR A 22 36.09 13.64 7.33
C TYR A 22 37.61 13.84 7.41
N ASN A 23 38.11 14.27 8.57
CA ASN A 23 39.55 14.45 8.82
C ASN A 23 39.88 14.20 10.28
N PHE A 24 41.07 13.65 10.54
CA PHE A 24 41.67 13.54 11.86
C PHE A 24 43.03 14.24 11.87
N THR A 25 43.31 15.01 12.91
CA THR A 25 44.64 15.59 13.14
C THR A 25 45.28 14.88 14.32
N VAL A 26 46.25 14.01 14.04
CA VAL A 26 46.93 13.17 15.03
C VAL A 26 48.43 13.13 14.79
N PRO A 27 49.25 12.80 15.82
CA PRO A 27 50.68 12.57 15.65
C PRO A 27 50.99 11.44 14.65
N PRO A 28 52.26 11.31 14.20
CA PRO A 28 52.70 10.16 13.41
C PRO A 28 52.46 8.85 14.17
N GLY A 29 52.00 7.82 13.47
CA GLY A 29 51.63 6.55 14.08
C GLY A 29 50.87 5.65 13.11
N THR A 30 50.53 4.45 13.57
CA THR A 30 49.70 3.50 12.81
C THR A 30 48.31 3.46 13.41
N TYR A 31 47.30 3.61 12.56
CA TYR A 31 45.91 3.78 12.98
C TYR A 31 44.94 2.98 12.12
N THR A 32 43.79 2.61 12.70
CA THR A 32 42.64 2.08 11.97
C THR A 32 41.46 3.05 12.11
N VAL A 33 40.76 3.32 11.02
CA VAL A 33 39.52 4.12 11.01
C VAL A 33 38.33 3.17 10.89
N THR A 34 37.31 3.36 11.72
CA THR A 34 36.09 2.54 11.71
C THR A 34 34.84 3.41 11.75
N ILE A 35 33.75 2.89 11.19
CA ILE A 35 32.41 3.46 11.31
C ILE A 35 31.63 2.61 12.30
N GLU A 36 31.34 3.14 13.49
CA GLU A 36 30.57 2.41 14.52
C GLU A 36 29.07 2.48 14.28
N ASN A 37 28.58 3.63 13.76
CA ASN A 37 27.18 3.86 13.45
C ASN A 37 27.06 4.18 11.95
N PRO A 38 26.87 3.17 11.09
CA PRO A 38 26.60 3.41 9.67
C PRO A 38 25.29 4.20 9.49
N PRO A 39 25.13 4.95 8.39
CA PRO A 39 23.88 5.65 8.11
C PRO A 39 22.71 4.65 8.06
N PRO A 40 21.56 4.96 8.71
CA PRO A 40 20.39 4.09 8.68
C PRO A 40 19.98 3.75 7.24
N GLY A 41 19.62 2.49 7.01
CA GLY A 41 19.16 2.00 5.72
C GLY A 41 20.25 1.81 4.66
N LEU A 42 21.49 2.24 4.89
CA LEU A 42 22.56 2.02 3.91
C LEU A 42 23.42 0.80 4.25
N ASN A 43 23.76 0.03 3.22
CA ASN A 43 24.65 -1.13 3.34
C ASN A 43 26.09 -0.74 3.01
N PRO A 44 27.07 -1.06 3.88
CA PRO A 44 28.48 -0.79 3.57
C PRO A 44 28.95 -1.61 2.38
N THR A 45 29.57 -0.96 1.40
CA THR A 45 30.17 -1.57 0.20
C THR A 45 31.68 -1.49 0.20
N LEU A 46 32.25 -0.52 0.92
CA LEU A 46 33.68 -0.37 1.11
C LEU A 46 33.95 -0.03 2.58
N GLN A 47 34.84 -0.81 3.20
CA GLN A 47 35.35 -0.56 4.54
C GLN A 47 36.87 -0.60 4.49
N SER A 48 37.53 0.41 5.05
CA SER A 48 38.97 0.35 5.26
C SER A 48 39.28 -0.46 6.51
N THR A 49 39.76 -1.70 6.33
CA THR A 49 40.09 -2.62 7.44
C THR A 49 41.58 -2.70 7.74
N ASN A 50 42.43 -2.18 6.85
CA ASN A 50 43.88 -2.24 7.02
C ASN A 50 44.37 -1.02 7.80
N PRO A 51 45.27 -1.21 8.79
CA PRO A 51 45.90 -0.09 9.47
C PRO A 51 46.71 0.78 8.49
N VAL A 52 46.66 2.08 8.71
CA VAL A 52 47.35 3.09 7.92
C VAL A 52 48.45 3.72 8.78
N THR A 53 49.66 3.81 8.23
CA THR A 53 50.79 4.44 8.91
C THR A 53 50.98 5.87 8.42
N LEU A 54 50.80 6.83 9.32
CA LEU A 54 50.98 8.27 9.11
C LEU A 54 52.39 8.70 9.52
N GLN A 55 53.13 9.33 8.61
CA GLN A 55 54.43 9.93 8.89
C GLN A 55 54.31 11.43 9.23
N ALA A 56 55.35 12.01 9.82
CA ALA A 56 55.39 13.44 10.15
C ALA A 56 55.22 14.31 8.89
N GLY A 57 54.22 15.19 8.92
CA GLY A 57 53.90 16.09 7.82
C GLY A 57 53.17 15.45 6.63
N GLN A 58 52.78 14.17 6.73
CA GLN A 58 52.03 13.47 5.69
C GLN A 58 50.53 13.76 5.80
N ASN A 59 49.84 13.81 4.65
CA ASN A 59 48.39 13.72 4.55
C ASN A 59 48.02 12.40 3.87
N ILE A 60 47.01 11.70 4.38
CA ILE A 60 46.51 10.46 3.79
C ILE A 60 45.02 10.63 3.50
N ASP A 61 44.66 10.54 2.22
CA ASP A 61 43.33 10.78 1.67
C ASP A 61 42.76 9.54 0.94
N THR A 62 43.30 8.36 1.24
CA THR A 62 42.93 7.08 0.60
C THR A 62 42.11 6.16 1.50
N VAL A 63 41.72 6.63 2.68
CA VAL A 63 40.93 5.86 3.65
C VAL A 63 39.45 6.12 3.39
N ASP A 64 38.90 5.42 2.41
CA ASP A 64 37.54 5.65 1.97
C ASP A 64 36.55 4.63 2.53
N PHE A 65 35.29 5.05 2.60
CA PHE A 65 34.15 4.23 2.99
C PHE A 65 33.03 4.41 1.99
N GLY A 66 32.40 3.31 1.59
CA GLY A 66 31.35 3.28 0.58
C GLY A 66 30.10 2.68 1.18
N PHE A 67 28.95 3.23 0.78
CA PHE A 67 27.63 2.77 1.18
C PHE A 67 26.72 2.75 -0.03
N GLN A 68 25.85 1.75 -0.12
CA GLN A 68 24.78 1.69 -1.12
C GLN A 68 23.41 1.74 -0.43
N PRO A 69 22.40 2.38 -1.04
CA PRO A 69 21.00 2.19 -0.64
C PRO A 69 20.64 0.70 -0.63
N PRO A 70 19.67 0.30 0.21
CA PRO A 70 19.24 -1.09 0.21
C PRO A 70 18.56 -1.38 -1.13
N THR A 71 18.76 -2.59 -1.65
CA THR A 71 18.01 -3.04 -2.82
C THR A 71 16.53 -3.11 -2.45
N GLN A 72 15.75 -2.26 -3.08
CA GLN A 72 14.32 -2.16 -2.84
C GLN A 72 13.59 -3.41 -3.34
N GLY A 73 12.46 -3.71 -2.72
CA GLY A 73 11.55 -4.77 -3.12
C GLY A 73 10.16 -4.26 -3.47
N SER A 74 9.23 -5.18 -3.64
CA SER A 74 7.81 -4.86 -3.83
C SER A 74 6.91 -5.82 -3.03
N ILE A 75 5.71 -5.35 -2.71
CA ILE A 75 4.65 -6.13 -2.06
C ILE A 75 3.36 -5.96 -2.86
N GLY A 76 2.67 -7.06 -3.14
CA GLY A 76 1.34 -7.06 -3.75
C GLY A 76 0.65 -8.43 -3.62
N ASP A 77 -0.53 -8.51 -4.22
CA ASP A 77 -0.73 -9.25 -5.47
C ASP A 77 -2.16 -8.98 -5.94
N THR A 78 -3.15 -9.79 -5.56
CA THR A 78 -4.54 -9.63 -6.03
C THR A 78 -5.59 -9.55 -4.93
N VAL A 79 -6.71 -8.92 -5.26
CA VAL A 79 -8.00 -9.14 -4.59
C VAL A 79 -8.92 -9.89 -5.53
N PHE A 80 -9.46 -11.03 -5.10
CA PHE A 80 -10.25 -11.91 -5.95
C PHE A 80 -11.57 -12.32 -5.29
N ALA A 81 -12.53 -12.68 -6.14
CA ALA A 81 -13.84 -13.14 -5.73
C ALA A 81 -13.79 -14.66 -5.50
N ASP A 82 -13.69 -15.04 -4.22
CA ASP A 82 -13.65 -16.44 -3.79
C ASP A 82 -15.08 -17.01 -3.80
N VAL A 83 -15.51 -17.42 -4.99
CA VAL A 83 -16.91 -17.83 -5.26
C VAL A 83 -17.23 -19.13 -4.55
N ASN A 84 -16.25 -20.03 -4.45
CA ASN A 84 -16.43 -21.34 -3.85
C ASN A 84 -16.02 -21.40 -2.37
N ALA A 85 -15.49 -20.31 -1.82
CA ALA A 85 -15.03 -20.15 -0.44
C ALA A 85 -13.93 -21.14 -0.02
N ASN A 86 -13.06 -21.53 -0.94
CA ASN A 86 -11.93 -22.42 -0.66
C ASN A 86 -10.65 -21.67 -0.24
N ARG A 87 -10.69 -20.32 -0.23
CA ARG A 87 -9.60 -19.42 0.18
C ARG A 87 -8.39 -19.42 -0.75
N ILE A 88 -8.53 -19.94 -1.96
CA ILE A 88 -7.49 -20.03 -2.98
C ILE A 88 -8.04 -19.33 -4.22
N GLN A 89 -7.22 -18.54 -4.90
CA GLN A 89 -7.62 -17.98 -6.18
C GLN A 89 -7.64 -19.07 -7.25
N ASP A 90 -8.83 -19.53 -7.61
CA ASP A 90 -8.99 -20.55 -8.65
C ASP A 90 -9.08 -19.94 -10.06
N GLN A 91 -8.79 -20.79 -11.05
CA GLN A 91 -9.01 -20.41 -12.44
C GLN A 91 -10.50 -20.11 -12.70
N GLY A 92 -10.78 -18.90 -13.19
CA GLY A 92 -12.14 -18.44 -13.49
C GLY A 92 -12.78 -17.64 -12.36
N GLU A 93 -12.12 -17.50 -11.22
CA GLU A 93 -12.56 -16.57 -10.19
C GLU A 93 -12.29 -15.12 -10.63
N PRO A 94 -13.33 -14.25 -10.60
CA PRO A 94 -13.15 -12.84 -10.97
C PRO A 94 -12.14 -12.13 -10.09
N GLY A 95 -11.31 -11.26 -10.66
CA GLY A 95 -10.62 -10.24 -9.86
C GLY A 95 -11.61 -9.17 -9.39
N VAL A 96 -11.25 -8.49 -8.30
CA VAL A 96 -12.03 -7.39 -7.73
C VAL A 96 -11.26 -6.08 -7.87
N SER A 97 -11.66 -5.27 -8.84
CA SER A 97 -11.08 -3.95 -9.10
C SER A 97 -11.66 -2.89 -8.15
N GLY A 98 -10.93 -1.81 -7.92
CA GLY A 98 -11.39 -0.66 -7.12
C GLY A 98 -11.37 -0.83 -5.61
N VAL A 99 -10.84 -1.95 -5.10
CA VAL A 99 -10.68 -2.18 -3.66
C VAL A 99 -9.52 -1.34 -3.14
N LEU A 100 -9.72 -0.61 -2.05
CA LEU A 100 -8.65 0.15 -1.38
C LEU A 100 -7.77 -0.81 -0.58
N VAL A 101 -6.48 -0.82 -0.87
CA VAL A 101 -5.45 -1.53 -0.13
C VAL A 101 -4.47 -0.53 0.46
N ARG A 102 -4.10 -0.75 1.72
CA ARG A 102 -3.19 0.08 2.50
C ARG A 102 -1.94 -0.70 2.83
N LEU A 103 -0.78 -0.11 2.60
CA LEU A 103 0.50 -0.61 3.10
C LEU A 103 0.92 0.23 4.30
N ILE A 104 1.02 -0.40 5.45
CA ILE A 104 1.34 0.23 6.73
C ILE A 104 2.77 -0.14 7.13
N ARG A 105 3.55 0.85 7.56
CA ARG A 105 4.88 0.71 8.18
C ARG A 105 4.84 1.23 9.62
N PRO A 106 5.53 0.59 10.58
CA PRO A 106 5.42 0.88 12.01
C PRO A 106 6.23 2.11 12.48
N GLY A 107 6.39 3.11 11.61
CA GLY A 107 7.07 4.36 11.96
C GLY A 107 8.52 4.25 12.47
N GLU A 108 8.91 5.20 13.31
CA GLU A 108 10.24 5.31 13.92
C GLU A 108 10.35 4.44 15.18
N ASP A 109 9.25 4.22 15.90
CA ASP A 109 9.23 3.40 17.12
C ASP A 109 9.24 1.89 16.85
N GLY A 110 8.95 1.48 15.61
CA GLY A 110 8.95 0.09 15.17
C GLY A 110 7.74 -0.71 15.68
N VAL A 111 6.69 -0.04 16.16
CA VAL A 111 5.44 -0.64 16.65
C VAL A 111 4.27 -0.26 15.75
N PHE A 112 3.50 -1.25 15.29
CA PHE A 112 2.27 -0.97 14.52
C PHE A 112 1.15 -0.44 15.43
N GLY A 113 0.29 0.42 14.88
CA GLY A 113 -0.90 0.95 15.52
C GLY A 113 -0.66 2.22 16.34
N THR A 114 0.48 2.86 16.14
CA THR A 114 0.88 4.12 16.79
C THR A 114 0.69 5.29 15.82
N SER A 115 0.88 6.52 16.31
CA SER A 115 0.64 7.73 15.51
C SER A 115 1.70 8.01 14.45
N ASP A 116 2.87 7.37 14.53
CA ASP A 116 3.97 7.51 13.58
C ASP A 116 3.93 6.49 12.43
N ASP A 117 2.93 5.59 12.44
CA ASP A 117 2.64 4.69 11.33
C ASP A 117 2.55 5.45 10.01
N GLN A 118 3.26 4.96 9.00
CA GLN A 118 3.21 5.49 7.65
C GLN A 118 2.28 4.63 6.81
N ILE A 119 1.34 5.26 6.10
CA ILE A 119 0.33 4.57 5.30
C ILE A 119 0.45 5.00 3.85
N ASP A 120 0.71 4.04 2.96
CA ASP A 120 0.52 4.20 1.52
C ASP A 120 -0.79 3.53 1.11
N GLU A 121 -1.49 4.10 0.13
CA GLU A 121 -2.76 3.58 -0.35
C GLU A 121 -2.72 3.34 -1.86
N GLN A 122 -3.35 2.26 -2.31
CA GLN A 122 -3.56 1.97 -3.72
C GLN A 122 -4.92 1.30 -3.91
N ARG A 123 -5.57 1.58 -5.04
CA ARG A 123 -6.74 0.81 -5.47
C ARG A 123 -6.38 -0.30 -6.43
N THR A 124 -7.02 -1.45 -6.29
CA THR A 124 -6.83 -2.55 -7.24
C THR A 124 -7.19 -2.14 -8.66
N ASP A 125 -6.36 -2.54 -9.62
CA ASP A 125 -6.38 -2.16 -11.02
C ASP A 125 -6.35 -0.63 -11.28
N ASN A 126 -5.96 0.17 -10.29
CA ASN A 126 -5.88 1.64 -10.33
C ASN A 126 -7.19 2.32 -10.79
N THR A 127 -8.34 1.80 -10.35
CA THR A 127 -9.67 2.37 -10.64
C THR A 127 -10.41 2.72 -9.35
N GLU A 128 -11.32 3.70 -9.39
CA GLU A 128 -12.21 4.03 -8.27
C GLU A 128 -13.47 3.14 -8.25
N THR A 129 -13.76 2.45 -9.36
CA THR A 129 -14.98 1.65 -9.51
C THR A 129 -14.78 0.26 -8.95
N LEU A 130 -15.56 -0.10 -7.94
CA LEU A 130 -15.65 -1.47 -7.45
C LEU A 130 -16.31 -2.36 -8.52
N ALA A 131 -15.61 -3.40 -8.98
CA ALA A 131 -16.14 -4.33 -9.97
C ALA A 131 -15.60 -5.75 -9.77
N PHE A 132 -16.47 -6.75 -9.95
CA PHE A 132 -16.13 -8.17 -9.95
C PHE A 132 -16.10 -8.65 -11.40
N ASN A 133 -14.92 -8.85 -11.97
CA ASN A 133 -14.79 -9.11 -13.41
C ASN A 133 -13.66 -10.10 -13.71
N GLN A 134 -13.97 -11.16 -14.46
CA GLN A 134 -13.00 -12.19 -14.86
C GLN A 134 -11.93 -11.66 -15.84
N ASN A 135 -12.15 -10.50 -16.45
CA ASN A 135 -11.20 -9.86 -17.37
C ASN A 135 -10.23 -8.89 -16.67
N THR A 136 -10.44 -8.61 -15.39
CA THR A 136 -9.56 -7.76 -14.58
C THR A 136 -8.97 -8.59 -13.45
N PRO A 137 -7.67 -8.47 -13.17
CA PRO A 137 -7.03 -9.35 -12.22
C PRO A 137 -7.17 -8.89 -10.76
N GLY A 138 -7.67 -7.68 -10.49
CA GLY A 138 -7.77 -7.14 -9.14
C GLY A 138 -6.41 -6.82 -8.53
N ARG A 139 -5.43 -6.37 -9.35
CA ARG A 139 -4.03 -6.25 -8.95
C ARG A 139 -3.72 -4.99 -8.16
N TYR A 140 -2.85 -5.09 -7.18
CA TYR A 140 -2.20 -3.96 -6.55
C TYR A 140 -0.70 -4.28 -6.32
N THR A 141 0.14 -3.26 -6.29
CA THR A 141 1.59 -3.39 -6.08
C THR A 141 2.15 -2.12 -5.48
N PHE A 142 2.84 -2.27 -4.36
CA PHE A 142 3.67 -1.25 -3.74
C PHE A 142 5.13 -1.52 -4.10
N ASP A 143 5.72 -0.68 -4.95
CA ASP A 143 7.09 -0.82 -5.43
C ASP A 143 8.09 0.03 -4.63
N ASN A 144 9.37 -0.21 -4.88
CA ASN A 144 10.49 0.59 -4.34
C ASN A 144 10.52 0.63 -2.80
N LEU A 145 10.11 -0.47 -2.17
CA LEU A 145 10.02 -0.58 -0.73
C LEU A 145 11.38 -0.95 -0.11
N PRO A 146 11.84 -0.23 0.92
CA PRO A 146 12.96 -0.68 1.74
C PRO A 146 12.68 -2.06 2.39
N PRO A 147 13.70 -2.85 2.71
CA PRO A 147 13.51 -4.05 3.52
C PRO A 147 12.95 -3.70 4.90
N GLY A 148 12.03 -4.50 5.42
CA GLY A 148 11.40 -4.24 6.71
C GLY A 148 10.08 -4.98 6.92
N ASN A 149 9.47 -4.75 8.08
CA ASN A 149 8.16 -5.29 8.40
C ASN A 149 7.06 -4.35 7.90
N TYR A 150 6.02 -4.93 7.31
CA TYR A 150 4.87 -4.23 6.78
C TYR A 150 3.57 -4.93 7.19
N GLN A 151 2.48 -4.17 7.20
CA GLN A 151 1.13 -4.70 7.24
C GLN A 151 0.40 -4.30 5.96
N VAL A 152 -0.19 -5.26 5.27
CA VAL A 152 -1.07 -5.01 4.13
C VAL A 152 -2.51 -5.13 4.61
N GLN A 153 -3.27 -4.06 4.51
CA GLN A 153 -4.65 -3.99 4.97
C GLN A 153 -5.58 -3.70 3.80
N MET A 154 -6.60 -4.53 3.62
CA MET A 154 -7.66 -4.28 2.64
C MET A 154 -8.84 -3.60 3.33
N ALA A 155 -9.38 -2.54 2.72
CA ALA A 155 -10.71 -2.04 3.08
C ALA A 155 -11.76 -3.00 2.52
N LEU A 156 -12.37 -3.81 3.40
CA LEU A 156 -13.33 -4.83 3.00
C LEU A 156 -14.57 -4.16 2.34
N PRO A 157 -14.91 -4.51 1.09
CA PRO A 157 -16.09 -3.94 0.43
C PRO A 157 -17.39 -4.26 1.19
N ASP A 158 -18.32 -3.31 1.20
CA ASP A 158 -19.63 -3.50 1.82
C ASP A 158 -20.38 -4.70 1.25
N GLY A 159 -21.05 -5.46 2.12
CA GLY A 159 -21.79 -6.66 1.72
C GLY A 159 -20.90 -7.85 1.33
N SER A 160 -19.59 -7.77 1.57
CA SER A 160 -18.65 -8.89 1.41
C SER A 160 -18.12 -9.39 2.75
N ILE A 161 -17.60 -10.61 2.74
CA ILE A 161 -16.78 -11.18 3.81
C ILE A 161 -15.41 -11.53 3.27
N LEU A 162 -14.39 -11.37 4.10
CA LEU A 162 -13.06 -11.91 3.84
C LEU A 162 -13.12 -13.44 3.97
N THR A 163 -12.62 -14.15 2.97
CA THR A 163 -12.52 -15.63 3.01
C THR A 163 -11.09 -16.10 3.24
N THR A 164 -10.11 -15.33 2.78
CA THR A 164 -8.68 -15.54 3.04
C THR A 164 -8.28 -15.13 4.45
N GLY A 165 -7.02 -15.39 4.83
CA GLY A 165 -6.52 -15.41 6.21
C GLY A 165 -6.73 -14.13 7.03
N ALA A 166 -5.64 -13.39 7.28
CA ALA A 166 -5.68 -12.22 8.15
C ALA A 166 -5.91 -10.94 7.35
N ASN A 167 -6.55 -9.95 7.96
CA ASN A 167 -6.57 -8.58 7.47
C ASN A 167 -6.39 -7.65 8.69
N PRO A 168 -5.22 -7.02 8.87
CA PRO A 168 -4.09 -6.97 7.94
C PRO A 168 -3.26 -8.27 7.84
N ILE A 169 -2.57 -8.45 6.71
CA ILE A 169 -1.51 -9.45 6.50
C ILE A 169 -0.17 -8.84 6.95
N SER A 170 0.53 -9.46 7.89
CA SER A 170 1.90 -9.04 8.25
C SER A 170 2.94 -9.71 7.35
N VAL A 171 3.85 -8.93 6.80
CA VAL A 171 4.94 -9.40 5.93
C VAL A 171 6.29 -8.81 6.35
N ASN A 172 7.36 -9.59 6.18
CA ASN A 172 8.73 -9.12 6.34
C ASN A 172 9.41 -9.15 4.96
N LEU A 173 9.64 -7.97 4.39
CA LEU A 173 10.25 -7.79 3.09
C LEU A 173 11.76 -7.85 3.22
N LEU A 174 12.39 -8.82 2.56
CA LEU A 174 13.85 -8.95 2.47
C LEU A 174 14.42 -8.08 1.33
N PRO A 175 15.73 -7.78 1.34
CA PRO A 175 16.36 -7.06 0.25
C PRO A 175 16.15 -7.72 -1.12
N ASN A 176 15.76 -6.93 -2.13
CA ASN A 176 15.52 -7.37 -3.51
C ASN A 176 14.43 -8.46 -3.63
N GLN A 177 13.47 -8.49 -2.71
CA GLN A 177 12.36 -9.44 -2.73
C GLN A 177 11.13 -8.81 -3.40
N ASN A 178 10.46 -9.58 -4.24
CA ASN A 178 9.11 -9.28 -4.70
C ASN A 178 8.18 -10.25 -3.99
N LEU A 179 7.33 -9.74 -3.10
CA LEU A 179 6.33 -10.53 -2.37
C LEU A 179 5.00 -10.42 -3.10
N ASP A 180 4.62 -11.51 -3.77
CA ASP A 180 3.39 -11.71 -4.54
C ASP A 180 2.44 -12.69 -3.82
N SER A 181 2.33 -12.55 -2.50
CA SER A 181 1.56 -13.49 -1.65
C SER A 181 0.60 -12.80 -0.69
N ALA A 182 0.43 -11.48 -0.81
CA ALA A 182 -0.48 -10.71 0.01
C ALA A 182 -1.89 -10.68 -0.62
N ASP A 183 -2.44 -11.85 -0.94
CA ASP A 183 -3.74 -11.92 -1.60
C ASP A 183 -4.91 -11.77 -0.63
N PHE A 184 -6.00 -11.19 -1.13
CA PHE A 184 -7.28 -11.14 -0.42
C PHE A 184 -8.40 -11.76 -1.28
N GLY A 185 -8.84 -12.96 -0.89
CA GLY A 185 -10.10 -13.54 -1.35
C GLY A 185 -11.27 -12.96 -0.55
N ILE A 186 -12.31 -12.52 -1.26
CA ILE A 186 -13.56 -12.04 -0.69
C ILE A 186 -14.76 -12.75 -1.31
N ARG A 187 -15.83 -12.91 -0.54
CA ARG A 187 -17.10 -13.43 -1.04
C ARG A 187 -18.24 -12.47 -0.71
N MET A 188 -19.07 -12.16 -1.69
CA MET A 188 -20.28 -11.37 -1.44
C MET A 188 -21.28 -12.18 -0.62
N THR A 189 -21.71 -11.65 0.53
CA THR A 189 -22.77 -12.26 1.36
C THR A 189 -24.16 -11.75 1.01
N GLY A 190 -24.25 -10.71 0.17
CA GLY A 190 -25.46 -10.31 -0.53
C GLY A 190 -25.07 -9.80 -1.92
N LEU A 191 -25.61 -10.39 -2.99
CA LEU A 191 -25.49 -9.76 -4.30
C LEU A 191 -26.24 -8.42 -4.22
N PRO A 192 -25.61 -7.28 -4.51
CA PRO A 192 -26.32 -6.03 -4.54
C PRO A 192 -27.42 -6.12 -5.60
N GLY A 193 -28.65 -5.81 -5.20
CA GLY A 193 -29.73 -5.57 -6.15
C GLY A 193 -29.60 -4.15 -6.72
N SER A 194 -30.22 -3.91 -7.86
CA SER A 194 -30.45 -2.56 -8.36
C SER A 194 -31.93 -2.19 -8.24
N ILE A 195 -32.18 -0.94 -7.86
CA ILE A 195 -33.51 -0.33 -7.97
C ILE A 195 -33.39 0.87 -8.90
N GLY A 196 -34.18 0.86 -9.96
CA GLY A 196 -34.33 1.99 -10.86
C GLY A 196 -35.14 1.62 -12.09
N ASP A 197 -35.58 2.65 -12.80
CA ASP A 197 -36.32 2.58 -14.06
C ASP A 197 -36.34 4.00 -14.69
N THR A 198 -37.37 4.32 -15.47
CA THR A 198 -37.56 5.61 -16.12
C THR A 198 -38.52 6.51 -15.33
N VAL A 199 -38.16 7.79 -15.17
CA VAL A 199 -39.16 8.84 -14.86
C VAL A 199 -39.66 9.38 -16.19
N PHE A 200 -40.95 9.24 -16.49
CA PHE A 200 -41.53 9.58 -17.79
C PHE A 200 -42.67 10.59 -17.66
N ASN A 201 -42.93 11.29 -18.76
CA ASN A 201 -44.06 12.20 -18.88
C ASN A 201 -45.30 11.41 -19.32
N ASP A 202 -46.13 11.04 -18.35
CA ASP A 202 -47.42 10.36 -18.53
C ASP A 202 -48.43 11.32 -19.16
N THR A 203 -48.56 11.24 -20.47
CA THR A 203 -49.30 12.20 -21.28
C THR A 203 -50.79 11.92 -21.35
N ASP A 204 -51.21 10.68 -21.12
CA ASP A 204 -52.61 10.26 -21.13
C ASP A 204 -53.16 9.87 -19.75
N GLY A 205 -52.29 9.79 -18.75
CA GLY A 205 -52.63 9.68 -17.33
C GLY A 205 -52.92 8.26 -16.87
N ASP A 206 -52.40 7.25 -17.56
CA ASP A 206 -52.71 5.84 -17.30
C ASP A 206 -51.70 5.16 -16.34
N GLY A 207 -50.58 5.82 -16.05
CA GLY A 207 -49.54 5.34 -15.15
C GLY A 207 -48.63 4.25 -15.73
N VAL A 208 -48.67 3.99 -17.04
CA VAL A 208 -47.80 3.06 -17.77
C VAL A 208 -46.92 3.86 -18.73
N GLN A 209 -45.64 3.51 -18.83
CA GLN A 209 -44.78 4.18 -19.81
C GLN A 209 -45.09 3.69 -21.22
N ASP A 210 -45.74 4.54 -22.01
CA ASP A 210 -46.17 4.21 -23.35
C ASP A 210 -45.20 4.63 -24.46
N GLN A 211 -45.37 4.06 -25.65
CA GLN A 211 -44.59 4.42 -26.82
C GLN A 211 -44.87 5.88 -27.22
N GLY A 212 -43.86 6.73 -27.06
CA GLY A 212 -43.95 8.16 -27.37
C GLY A 212 -43.91 9.05 -26.13
N GLU A 213 -43.93 8.46 -24.93
CA GLU A 213 -43.81 9.19 -23.67
C GLU A 213 -42.34 9.43 -23.31
N PRO A 214 -41.87 10.69 -23.37
CA PRO A 214 -40.47 10.98 -23.17
C PRO A 214 -40.08 10.85 -21.69
N GLY A 215 -38.86 10.39 -21.45
CA GLY A 215 -38.23 10.47 -20.13
C GLY A 215 -38.00 11.93 -19.69
N ILE A 216 -38.05 12.17 -18.38
CA ILE A 216 -37.82 13.48 -17.77
C ILE A 216 -36.42 13.50 -17.14
N PRO A 217 -35.44 14.23 -17.70
CA PRO A 217 -34.11 14.36 -17.12
C PRO A 217 -34.07 15.37 -15.97
N GLY A 218 -33.07 15.28 -15.09
CA GLY A 218 -32.83 16.24 -14.02
C GLY A 218 -33.67 16.03 -12.75
N VAL A 219 -34.43 14.94 -12.66
CA VAL A 219 -35.24 14.59 -11.48
C VAL A 219 -34.34 13.93 -10.44
N GLN A 220 -34.18 14.57 -9.28
CA GLN A 220 -33.48 13.99 -8.14
C GLN A 220 -34.36 12.93 -7.46
N LEU A 221 -33.84 11.72 -7.33
CA LEU A 221 -34.47 10.61 -6.61
C LEU A 221 -33.64 10.30 -5.36
N THR A 222 -34.33 10.08 -4.25
CA THR A 222 -33.70 9.68 -2.97
C THR A 222 -34.21 8.29 -2.61
N LEU A 223 -33.31 7.33 -2.44
CA LEU A 223 -33.63 6.04 -1.86
C LEU A 223 -33.62 6.18 -0.34
N ARG A 224 -34.65 5.65 0.33
CA ARG A 224 -34.73 5.58 1.79
C ARG A 224 -34.88 4.15 2.27
N ASP A 225 -34.38 3.88 3.47
CA ASP A 225 -34.60 2.60 4.13
C ASP A 225 -36.00 2.51 4.78
N SER A 226 -36.32 1.36 5.39
CA SER A 226 -37.61 1.13 6.06
C SER A 226 -37.85 2.02 7.28
N GLU A 227 -36.81 2.67 7.80
CA GLU A 227 -36.87 3.61 8.92
C GLU A 227 -36.95 5.07 8.42
N GLY A 228 -36.97 5.28 7.09
CA GLY A 228 -37.08 6.58 6.46
C GLY A 228 -35.75 7.35 6.37
N ARG A 229 -34.61 6.72 6.64
CA ARG A 229 -33.29 7.36 6.50
C ARG A 229 -32.84 7.34 5.04
N ASP A 230 -32.18 8.40 4.60
CA ASP A 230 -31.66 8.51 3.25
C ASP A 230 -30.46 7.57 3.07
N PHE A 231 -30.56 6.69 2.07
CA PHE A 231 -29.56 5.68 1.71
C PHE A 231 -28.71 6.11 0.50
N GLY A 232 -29.25 6.98 -0.36
CA GLY A 232 -28.53 7.55 -1.50
C GLY A 232 -29.42 8.39 -2.39
N THR A 233 -28.81 9.24 -3.20
CA THR A 233 -29.51 10.07 -4.19
C THR A 233 -28.96 9.85 -5.59
N THR A 234 -29.83 9.91 -6.60
CA THR A 234 -29.45 9.89 -8.01
C THR A 234 -30.26 10.94 -8.77
N THR A 235 -29.87 11.26 -10.01
CA THR A 235 -30.59 12.20 -10.87
C THR A 235 -30.84 11.56 -12.23
N THR A 236 -32.08 11.64 -12.72
CA THR A 236 -32.42 11.11 -14.05
C THR A 236 -31.57 11.78 -15.12
N ASN A 237 -31.09 11.01 -16.09
CA ASN A 237 -30.31 11.51 -17.21
C ASN A 237 -30.91 11.02 -18.54
N PRO A 238 -30.58 11.65 -19.69
CA PRO A 238 -31.21 11.33 -20.97
C PRO A 238 -30.81 9.98 -21.57
N MET A 239 -29.91 9.20 -20.95
CA MET A 239 -29.21 8.09 -21.62
C MET A 239 -29.02 6.81 -20.79
N VAL A 240 -29.54 6.68 -19.55
CA VAL A 240 -29.17 5.55 -18.69
C VAL A 240 -30.35 5.07 -17.84
N THR A 241 -30.60 3.75 -17.88
CA THR A 241 -31.28 2.99 -16.82
C THR A 241 -30.68 3.37 -15.48
N ILE A 242 -31.47 3.91 -14.56
CA ILE A 242 -30.97 4.33 -13.25
C ILE A 242 -30.44 3.10 -12.51
N LEU A 243 -29.12 2.95 -12.39
CA LEU A 243 -28.49 1.89 -11.63
C LEU A 243 -28.11 2.44 -10.26
N LEU A 244 -28.99 2.29 -9.27
CA LEU A 244 -28.61 2.47 -7.88
C LEU A 244 -28.19 1.09 -7.34
N ILE A 245 -26.88 0.90 -7.15
CA ILE A 245 -26.33 -0.32 -6.53
C ILE A 245 -26.58 -0.20 -5.03
N ILE A 246 -27.43 -1.08 -4.47
CA ILE A 246 -27.78 -1.04 -3.05
C ILE A 246 -27.02 -2.16 -2.33
N TYR A 247 -26.22 -1.78 -1.34
CA TYR A 247 -25.62 -2.72 -0.39
C TYR A 247 -26.65 -3.03 0.70
N LEU A 248 -27.40 -4.11 0.54
CA LEU A 248 -28.26 -4.62 1.61
C LEU A 248 -27.36 -5.27 2.69
N SER A 249 -27.06 -4.52 3.74
CA SER A 249 -26.52 -5.08 4.98
C SER A 249 -27.64 -5.85 5.69
N VAL A 250 -27.57 -7.18 5.66
CA VAL A 250 -28.47 -8.05 6.43
C VAL A 250 -28.07 -7.92 7.90
N HIS A 251 -28.70 -7.00 8.63
CA HIS A 251 -28.67 -7.05 10.09
C HIS A 251 -29.55 -8.22 10.52
N THR A 252 -28.94 -9.37 10.80
CA THR A 252 -29.59 -10.44 11.56
C THR A 252 -29.89 -9.92 12.96
N LEU A 253 -31.18 -9.91 13.31
CA LEU A 253 -31.69 -9.76 14.68
C LEU A 253 -31.19 -10.89 15.59
#